data_AF-A0A962I9N5-F1
#
_entry.id   AF-A0A962I9N5-F1
#
_cell.length_a   1.000
_cell.length_b   1.000
_cell.length_c   1.000
_cell.angle_alpha   90.00
_cell.angle_beta   90.00
_cell.angle_gamma   90.00
#
_symmetry.space_group_name_H-M   'P 1'
#
loop_
_entity.id
_entity.type
_entity.pdbx_description
1 polymer ?
#
loop_
_entity_poly.entity_id
_entity_poly.type
_entity_poly.pdbx_seq_one_letter_code
_entity_poly.pdbx_strand_id
1 'polypeptide(L)'
;ENRRIDLHLSPGFVALFAFGFALAAGALWEVFEFSMDKLVGTHMQKPMLGDPSGLTDTMWDLIVDALGALLAALYGWRYLRRGQRSLLRQLIERFVSRNPRLFRRG
;
A
#
# COMPACT_ATOMS: atom_id res chain seq x y z
N GLU A 1 -12.73 -24.79 12.58
CA GLU A 1 -13.57 -23.59 12.79
C GLU A 1 -12.76 -22.36 12.42
N ASN A 2 -12.99 -21.81 11.23
CA ASN A 2 -12.25 -20.63 10.76
C ASN A 2 -13.02 -19.41 11.25
N ARG A 3 -12.70 -18.93 12.47
CA ARG A 3 -13.25 -17.67 12.98
C ARG A 3 -12.81 -16.58 12.00
N ARG A 4 -13.70 -16.22 11.08
CA ARG A 4 -13.60 -14.96 10.36
C ARG A 4 -13.62 -13.91 11.45
N ILE A 5 -12.45 -13.42 11.82
CA ILE A 5 -12.35 -12.22 12.64
C ILE A 5 -12.80 -11.12 11.69
N ASP A 6 -14.11 -10.91 11.63
CA ASP A 6 -14.72 -9.77 10.95
C ASP A 6 -14.33 -8.55 11.78
N LEU A 7 -13.09 -8.09 11.59
CA LEU A 7 -12.59 -6.83 12.11
C LEU A 7 -13.48 -5.75 11.48
N HIS A 8 -14.53 -5.34 12.21
CA HIS A 8 -15.38 -4.20 11.88
C HIS A 8 -14.57 -2.90 12.07
N LEU A 9 -13.51 -2.73 11.29
CA LEU A 9 -12.77 -1.48 11.23
C LEU A 9 -13.53 -0.53 10.32
N SER A 10 -13.72 0.72 10.78
CA SER A 10 -14.33 1.72 9.93
C SER A 10 -13.48 1.91 8.67
N PRO A 11 -14.09 2.07 7.48
CA PRO A 11 -13.33 2.33 6.25
C PRO A 11 -12.33 3.49 6.38
N GLY A 12 -12.67 4.50 7.20
CA GLY A 12 -11.78 5.63 7.49
C GLY A 12 -10.54 5.23 8.29
N PHE A 13 -10.69 4.38 9.31
CA PHE A 13 -9.56 3.88 10.08
C PHE A 13 -8.61 3.03 9.23
N VAL A 14 -9.16 2.16 8.36
CA VAL A 14 -8.34 1.34 7.45
C VAL A 14 -7.53 2.20 6.50
N ALA A 15 -8.15 3.25 5.93
CA ALA A 15 -7.45 4.17 5.04
C ALA A 15 -6.37 4.98 5.75
N LEU A 16 -6.65 5.49 6.95
CA LEU A 16 -5.67 6.20 7.76
C LEU A 16 -4.50 5.31 8.17
N PHE A 17 -4.78 4.08 8.60
CA PHE A 17 -3.76 3.11 8.96
C PHE A 17 -2.88 2.75 7.75
N ALA A 18 -3.50 2.47 6.59
CA ALA A 18 -2.76 2.17 5.37
C ALA A 18 -1.87 3.33 4.92
N PHE A 19 -2.38 4.56 5.00
CA PHE A 19 -1.61 5.77 4.72
C PHE A 19 -0.41 5.93 5.66
N GLY A 20 -0.63 5.84 6.98
CA GLY A 20 0.44 5.95 7.96
C GLY A 20 1.47 4.82 7.85
N PHE A 21 1.02 3.60 7.55
CA PHE A 21 1.91 2.47 7.31
C PHE A 21 2.78 2.66 6.07
N ALA A 22 2.22 3.19 4.98
CA ALA A 22 2.99 3.50 3.77
C ALA A 22 4.08 4.55 4.06
N LEU A 23 3.72 5.66 4.70
CA LEU A 23 4.68 6.69 5.12
C LEU A 23 5.79 6.13 6.03
N ALA A 24 5.44 5.25 6.97
CA ALA A 24 6.42 4.63 7.86
C ALA A 24 7.37 3.71 7.08
N ALA A 25 6.88 2.98 6.09
CA ALA A 25 7.71 2.17 5.21
C ALA A 25 8.63 3.03 4.35
N GLY A 26 8.13 4.15 3.80
CA GLY A 26 8.95 5.14 3.08
C GLY A 26 10.05 5.73 3.95
N ALA A 27 9.72 6.19 5.16
CA ALA A 27 10.72 6.71 6.10
C ALA A 27 11.75 5.65 6.52
N LEU A 28 11.36 4.39 6.69
CA LEU A 28 12.30 3.30 6.97
C LEU A 28 13.24 3.05 5.79
N TRP A 29 12.75 3.19 4.55
CA TRP A 29 13.58 3.08 3.36
C TRP A 29 14.65 4.18 3.34
N GLU A 30 14.28 5.44 3.59
CA GLU A 30 15.25 6.55 3.66
C GLU A 30 16.32 6.35 4.74
N VAL A 31 15.93 5.82 5.90
CA VAL A 31 16.89 5.47 6.97
C VAL A 31 17.85 4.37 6.51
N PHE A 32 17.36 3.39 5.74
CA PHE A 32 18.20 2.36 5.14
C PHE A 32 19.19 2.94 4.14
N GLU A 33 18.74 3.83 3.24
CA GLU A 33 19.62 4.48 2.26
C GLU A 33 20.73 5.28 2.94
N PHE A 34 20.37 6.13 3.90
CA PHE A 34 21.33 6.88 4.70
C PHE A 34 22.33 5.94 5.40
N SER A 35 21.85 4.84 5.97
CA SER A 35 22.71 3.88 6.67
C SER A 35 23.69 3.20 5.71
N MET A 36 23.24 2.80 4.52
CA MET A 36 24.08 2.18 3.51
C MET A 36 25.14 3.15 2.98
N ASP A 37 24.76 4.41 2.74
CA ASP A 37 25.69 5.44 2.28
C ASP A 37 26.75 5.76 3.33
N LYS A 38 26.43 5.71 4.63
CA LYS A 38 27.40 5.94 5.71
C LYS A 38 28.24 4.73 6.09
N LEU A 39 27.66 3.53 6.07
CA LEU A 39 28.33 2.32 6.59
C LEU A 39 29.05 1.54 5.49
N VAL A 40 28.47 1.48 4.29
CA VAL A 40 28.96 0.67 3.17
C VAL A 40 29.58 1.54 2.08
N GLY A 41 29.32 2.86 2.10
CA GLY A 41 29.84 3.79 1.10
C GLY A 41 29.12 3.65 -0.24
N THR A 42 27.84 3.25 -0.22
CA THR A 42 26.98 3.31 -1.40
C THR A 42 26.66 4.77 -1.77
N HIS A 43 25.96 4.95 -2.88
CA HIS A 43 25.45 6.24 -3.35
C HIS A 43 23.95 6.10 -3.67
N MET A 44 23.17 5.76 -2.65
CA MET A 44 21.72 5.62 -2.78
C MET A 44 21.04 7.00 -2.82
N GLN A 45 21.43 7.92 -1.92
CA GLN A 45 20.94 9.30 -1.89
C GLN A 45 21.67 10.15 -2.94
N LYS A 46 21.00 10.44 -4.06
CA LYS A 46 21.65 11.07 -5.23
C LYS A 46 21.60 12.60 -5.17
N PRO A 47 22.62 13.28 -5.74
CA PRO A 47 22.52 14.71 -5.99
C PRO A 47 21.34 15.02 -6.92
N MET A 48 20.45 15.92 -6.49
CA MET A 48 19.26 16.27 -7.24
C MET A 48 18.96 17.76 -7.13
N LEU A 49 18.48 18.37 -8.23
CA LEU A 49 18.11 19.79 -8.31
C LEU A 49 19.21 20.77 -7.82
N GLY A 50 20.48 20.40 -7.99
CA GLY A 50 21.62 21.22 -7.56
C GLY A 50 22.01 21.08 -6.10
N ASP A 51 21.36 20.20 -5.34
CA ASP A 51 21.75 19.83 -3.98
C ASP A 51 22.64 18.58 -3.98
N PRO A 52 23.93 18.69 -3.61
CA PRO A 52 24.84 17.55 -3.56
C PRO A 52 24.72 16.71 -2.27
N SER A 53 23.93 17.15 -1.28
CA SER A 53 23.85 16.49 0.02
C SER A 53 22.99 15.22 0.05
N GLY A 54 22.16 15.02 -0.98
CA GLY A 54 21.14 13.96 -1.02
C GLY A 54 19.86 14.31 -0.25
N LEU A 55 19.81 15.43 0.48
CA LEU A 55 18.61 15.87 1.19
C LEU A 55 17.42 16.04 0.24
N THR A 56 17.66 16.64 -0.92
CA THR A 56 16.59 16.88 -1.90
C THR A 56 16.03 15.58 -2.47
N ASP A 57 16.85 14.54 -2.64
CA ASP A 57 16.42 13.19 -3.07
C ASP A 57 15.43 12.61 -2.07
N THR A 58 15.88 12.47 -0.82
CA THR A 58 15.08 11.95 0.31
C THR A 58 13.79 12.73 0.54
N MET A 59 13.82 14.06 0.43
CA MET A 59 12.60 14.86 0.58
C MET A 59 11.60 14.57 -0.54
N TRP A 60 12.06 14.42 -1.78
CA TRP A 60 11.18 14.13 -2.89
C TRP A 60 10.64 12.70 -2.86
N ASP A 61 11.43 11.72 -2.43
CA ASP A 61 10.95 10.34 -2.24
C ASP A 61 9.82 10.28 -1.21
N LEU A 62 9.97 10.97 -0.08
CA LEU A 62 8.91 11.07 0.94
C LEU A 62 7.68 11.86 0.46
N ILE A 63 7.86 12.93 -0.32
CA ILE A 63 6.73 13.70 -0.88
C ILE A 63 5.95 12.84 -1.87
N VAL A 64 6.63 12.13 -2.76
CA VAL A 64 6.00 11.27 -3.77
C VAL A 64 5.32 10.09 -3.11
N ASP A 65 5.95 9.45 -2.10
CA ASP A 65 5.33 8.41 -1.29
C ASP A 65 4.06 8.91 -0.59
N ALA A 66 4.13 10.07 0.08
CA ALA A 66 2.98 10.65 0.76
C ALA A 66 1.81 10.93 -0.20
N LEU A 67 2.08 11.52 -1.36
CA LEU A 67 1.04 11.79 -2.35
C LEU A 67 0.45 10.49 -2.92
N GLY A 68 1.29 9.53 -3.28
CA GLY A 68 0.86 8.23 -3.78
C GLY A 68 0.03 7.46 -2.75
N ALA A 69 0.51 7.39 -1.52
CA ALA A 69 -0.17 6.77 -0.40
C ALA A 69 -1.50 7.45 -0.09
N LEU A 70 -1.56 8.78 -0.13
CA LEU A 70 -2.81 9.53 0.10
C LEU A 70 -3.84 9.22 -1.00
N LEU A 71 -3.44 9.25 -2.27
CA LEU A 71 -4.31 8.89 -3.39
C LEU A 71 -4.82 7.45 -3.27
N ALA A 72 -3.93 6.51 -2.94
CA ALA A 72 -4.28 5.11 -2.73
C ALA A 72 -5.24 4.93 -1.54
N ALA A 73 -4.99 5.60 -0.42
CA ALA A 73 -5.83 5.55 0.77
C ALA A 73 -7.22 6.15 0.52
N LEU A 74 -7.31 7.27 -0.20
CA LEU A 74 -8.59 7.88 -0.60
C LEU A 74 -9.36 6.98 -1.57
N TYR A 75 -8.67 6.36 -2.53
CA TYR A 75 -9.28 5.40 -3.44
C TYR A 75 -9.81 4.17 -2.70
N GLY A 76 -8.99 3.58 -1.81
CA GLY A 76 -9.36 2.45 -0.96
C GLY A 76 -10.53 2.80 -0.03
N TRP A 77 -10.51 3.97 0.59
CA TRP A 77 -11.61 4.47 1.41
C TRP A 77 -12.91 4.59 0.63
N ARG A 78 -12.87 5.18 -0.57
CA ARG A 78 -14.03 5.33 -1.45
C ARG A 78 -14.55 3.97 -1.95
N TYR A 79 -13.66 3.02 -2.23
CA TYR A 79 -14.00 1.64 -2.58
C TYR A 79 -14.74 0.94 -1.43
N LEU A 80 -14.20 1.03 -0.21
CA LEU A 80 -14.79 0.43 0.98
C LEU A 80 -16.12 1.11 1.38
N ARG A 81 -16.21 2.44 1.27
CA ARG A 81 -17.45 3.20 1.53
C ARG A 81 -18.55 2.96 0.50
N ARG A 82 -18.19 2.68 -0.75
CA ARG A 82 -19.17 2.34 -1.80
C ARG A 82 -19.70 0.91 -1.70
N GLY A 83 -19.31 0.16 -0.68
CA GLY A 83 -19.93 -1.12 -0.37
C GLY A 83 -19.74 -2.15 -1.49
N GLN A 84 -18.51 -2.33 -1.98
CA GLN A 84 -18.18 -3.42 -2.90
C GLN A 84 -18.19 -4.78 -2.17
N ARG A 85 -19.39 -5.23 -1.78
CA ARG A 85 -19.70 -6.64 -1.53
C ARG A 85 -19.96 -7.41 -2.84
N SER A 86 -19.78 -6.79 -4.00
CA SER A 86 -20.35 -7.31 -5.25
C SER A 86 -19.33 -7.73 -6.30
N LEU A 87 -18.33 -6.96 -6.76
CA LEU A 87 -17.66 -7.35 -8.01
C LEU A 87 -16.81 -8.62 -7.91
N LEU A 88 -15.87 -8.72 -6.97
CA LEU A 88 -15.01 -9.91 -6.87
C LEU A 88 -15.83 -11.15 -6.48
N ARG A 89 -16.81 -10.96 -5.58
CA ARG A 89 -17.73 -12.02 -5.15
C ARG A 89 -18.66 -12.45 -6.28
N GLN A 90 -19.17 -11.52 -7.09
CA GLN A 90 -19.96 -11.79 -8.29
C GLN A 90 -19.09 -12.41 -9.40
N LEU A 91 -17.81 -12.05 -9.53
CA LEU A 91 -16.91 -12.64 -10.52
C LEU A 91 -16.60 -14.09 -10.16
N ILE A 92 -16.31 -14.36 -8.88
CA ILE A 92 -16.09 -15.71 -8.36
C ILE A 92 -17.39 -16.52 -8.44
N GLU A 93 -18.54 -15.97 -8.02
CA GLU A 93 -19.85 -16.64 -8.13
C GLU A 93 -20.22 -16.91 -9.61
N ARG A 94 -19.99 -15.96 -10.52
CA ARG A 94 -20.19 -16.13 -11.99
C ARG A 94 -19.23 -17.16 -12.58
N PHE A 95 -17.98 -17.18 -12.14
CA PHE A 95 -16.99 -18.15 -12.61
C PHE A 95 -17.32 -19.56 -12.12
N VAL A 96 -17.66 -19.71 -10.84
CA VAL A 96 -18.05 -20.99 -10.23
C VAL A 96 -19.36 -21.52 -10.85
N SER A 97 -20.35 -20.65 -11.09
CA SER A 97 -21.61 -21.04 -11.75
C SER A 97 -21.46 -21.38 -13.23
N ARG A 98 -20.50 -20.78 -13.95
CA ARG A 98 -20.17 -21.16 -15.33
C ARG A 98 -19.36 -22.45 -15.42
N ASN A 99 -18.55 -22.76 -14.41
CA ASN A 99 -17.69 -23.94 -14.39
C ASN A 99 -18.02 -24.92 -13.24
N PRO A 100 -19.27 -25.42 -13.12
CA PRO A 100 -19.69 -26.26 -12.01
C PRO A 100 -18.95 -27.60 -11.96
N ARG A 101 -18.38 -28.06 -13.08
CA ARG A 101 -17.59 -29.31 -13.17
C ARG A 101 -16.26 -29.24 -12.41
N LEU A 102 -15.67 -28.06 -12.23
CA LEU A 102 -14.39 -27.90 -11.51
C LEU A 102 -14.56 -27.85 -9.99
N PHE A 103 -15.78 -27.58 -9.50
CA PHE A 103 -16.07 -27.33 -8.08
C PHE A 103 -17.09 -28.30 -7.47
N ARG A 104 -17.59 -29.27 -8.24
CA ARG A 104 -18.27 -30.44 -7.68
C ARG A 104 -17.20 -31.33 -7.04
N ARG A 105 -17.01 -31.18 -5.73
CA ARG A 105 -16.45 -32.27 -4.92
C ARG A 105 -17.50 -33.39 -4.89
N GLY A 106 -17.09 -34.58 -5.32
CA GLY A 106 -17.78 -35.82 -4.96
C GLY A 106 -17.74 -36.05 -3.46
#